data_AF-A0A3N5PHU0-F1
#
_entry.id   AF-A0A3N5PHU0-F1
#
_cell.length_a   1.000
_cell.length_b   1.000
_cell.length_c   1.000
_cell.angle_alpha   90.00
_cell.angle_beta   90.00
_cell.angle_gamma   90.00
#
_symmetry.space_group_name_H-M   'P 1'
#
loop_
_entity.id
_entity.type
_entity.pdbx_description
1 polymer ?
#
loop_
_entity_poly.entity_id
_entity_poly.type
_entity_poly.pdbx_seq_one_letter_code
_entity_poly.pdbx_strand_id
1 'polypeptide(L)'
;MNDIAGVHLRRLPPFTTLVVRTMNSVYRVVITLGPEVYIQGGAFFPYPTRAFVDGASTGGILKIGWIGVGLVVHIRSAGQRIITSPVRAI
;
A
#
# COMPACT_ATOMS: atom_id res chain seq x y z
N MET A 1 -17.75 15.48 -1.87
CA MET A 1 -16.55 14.69 -1.51
C MET A 1 -16.11 14.00 -2.79
N ASN A 2 -14.95 14.35 -3.35
CA ASN A 2 -14.43 13.60 -4.50
C ASN A 2 -14.14 12.17 -4.02
N ASP A 3 -14.69 11.18 -4.71
CA ASP A 3 -14.31 9.79 -4.47
C ASP A 3 -12.81 9.66 -4.72
N ILE A 4 -12.06 9.36 -3.66
CA ILE A 4 -10.63 9.11 -3.77
C ILE A 4 -10.48 7.77 -4.50
N ALA A 5 -10.04 7.82 -5.75
CA ALA A 5 -9.73 6.64 -6.54
C ALA A 5 -8.75 5.74 -5.77
N GLY A 6 -9.14 4.49 -5.54
CA GLY A 6 -8.36 3.57 -4.73
C GLY A 6 -9.03 2.22 -4.56
N VAL A 7 -8.33 1.34 -3.87
CA VAL A 7 -8.73 -0.05 -3.70
C VAL A 7 -8.69 -0.45 -2.23
N HIS A 8 -9.71 -1.19 -1.80
CA HIS A 8 -9.68 -1.91 -0.53
C HIS A 8 -9.02 -3.27 -0.77
N LEU A 9 -7.89 -3.54 -0.13
CA LEU A 9 -7.09 -4.73 -0.44
C LEU A 9 -7.87 -6.03 -0.22
N ARG A 10 -8.71 -6.10 0.84
CA ARG A 10 -9.55 -7.29 1.11
C ARG A 10 -10.66 -7.56 0.07
N ARG A 11 -10.91 -6.63 -0.86
CA ARG A 11 -11.88 -6.84 -1.94
C ARG A 11 -11.23 -7.38 -3.20
N LEU A 12 -9.90 -7.49 -3.22
CA LEU A 12 -9.15 -8.01 -4.35
C LEU A 12 -8.99 -9.53 -4.20
N PRO A 13 -9.06 -10.29 -5.31
CA PRO A 13 -8.71 -11.71 -5.29
C PRO A 13 -7.27 -11.92 -4.79
N PRO A 14 -7.00 -13.02 -4.08
CA PRO A 14 -5.63 -13.44 -3.78
C PRO A 14 -4.77 -13.52 -5.04
N PHE A 15 -3.48 -13.24 -4.90
CA PHE A 15 -2.48 -13.19 -5.96
C PHE A 15 -2.66 -12.04 -6.97
N THR A 16 -3.64 -11.15 -6.77
CA THR A 16 -3.71 -9.88 -7.48
C THR A 16 -2.42 -9.08 -7.22
N THR A 17 -1.80 -8.58 -8.28
CA THR A 17 -0.63 -7.69 -8.18
C THR A 17 -1.05 -6.26 -8.50
N LEU A 18 -0.89 -5.37 -7.52
CA LEU A 18 -1.05 -3.93 -7.71
C LEU A 18 0.31 -3.28 -8.01
N VAL A 19 0.34 -2.29 -8.91
CA VAL A 19 1.53 -1.49 -9.19
C VAL A 19 1.29 -0.07 -8.69
N VAL A 20 1.66 0.17 -7.43
CA VAL A 20 1.42 1.44 -6.77
C VAL A 20 2.58 2.39 -7.05
N ARG A 21 2.34 3.39 -7.89
CA ARG A 21 3.29 4.49 -8.12
C ARG A 21 3.05 5.57 -7.10
N THR A 22 4.06 5.86 -6.29
CA THR A 22 4.09 7.02 -5.37
C THR A 22 4.93 8.12 -5.98
N MET A 23 5.01 9.30 -5.33
CA MET A 23 5.84 10.40 -5.81
C MET A 23 7.31 10.00 -5.96
N ASN A 24 7.84 9.18 -5.06
CA ASN A 24 9.28 8.89 -4.99
C ASN A 24 9.64 7.45 -5.41
N SER A 25 8.66 6.54 -5.54
CA SER A 25 8.93 5.11 -5.72
C SER A 25 7.76 4.38 -6.35
N VAL A 26 8.04 3.25 -7.01
CA VAL A 26 7.04 2.29 -7.47
C VAL A 26 7.11 1.05 -6.59
N TYR A 27 5.95 0.58 -6.14
CA TYR A 27 5.80 -0.63 -5.35
C TYR A 27 4.94 -1.65 -6.09
N ARG A 28 5.38 -2.91 -6.12
CA ARG A 28 4.54 -4.06 -6.46
C ARG A 28 3.98 -4.63 -5.17
N VAL A 29 2.66 -4.73 -5.08
CA VAL A 29 1.95 -5.27 -3.92
C VAL A 29 1.13 -6.48 -4.35
N VAL A 30 1.52 -7.66 -3.88
CA VAL A 30 0.82 -8.92 -4.17
C VAL A 30 -0.09 -9.27 -3.01
N ILE A 31 -1.38 -9.41 -3.29
CA ILE A 31 -2.40 -9.80 -2.31
C ILE A 31 -2.21 -11.27 -1.95
N THR A 32 -2.28 -11.59 -0.66
CA THR A 32 -2.24 -12.98 -0.18
C THR A 32 -3.63 -13.44 0.27
N LEU A 33 -3.73 -14.71 0.65
CA LEU A 33 -4.92 -15.26 1.31
C LEU A 33 -5.09 -14.69 2.74
N GLY A 34 -4.01 -14.22 3.35
CA GLY A 34 -3.98 -13.72 4.72
C GLY A 34 -4.10 -12.19 4.83
N PRO A 35 -3.95 -11.64 6.04
CA PRO A 35 -3.96 -10.20 6.27
C PRO A 35 -2.70 -9.48 5.77
N GLU A 36 -1.61 -10.21 5.49
CA GLU A 36 -0.39 -9.67 4.90
C GLU A 36 -0.45 -9.55 3.37
N VAL A 37 0.52 -8.81 2.83
CA VAL A 37 0.86 -8.73 1.41
C VAL A 37 2.35 -9.05 1.22
N TYR A 38 2.73 -9.40 0.00
CA TYR A 38 4.13 -9.28 -0.41
C TYR A 38 4.33 -7.93 -1.10
N ILE A 39 5.31 -7.15 -0.64
CA ILE A 39 5.67 -5.86 -1.23
C ILE A 39 7.10 -5.87 -1.72
N GLN A 40 7.34 -5.23 -2.87
CA GLN A 40 8.67 -4.95 -3.39
C GLN A 40 8.71 -3.55 -4.00
N GLY A 41 9.80 -2.83 -3.81
CA GLY A 41 10.04 -1.51 -4.40
C GLY A 41 10.40 -0.45 -3.36
N GLY A 42 10.80 0.72 -3.88
CA GLY A 42 11.36 1.80 -3.07
C GLY A 42 12.65 1.38 -2.36
N ALA A 43 13.15 2.25 -1.48
CA ALA A 43 14.38 2.01 -0.73
C ALA A 43 14.23 0.96 0.39
N PHE A 44 13.00 0.74 0.87
CA PHE A 44 12.73 -0.09 2.04
C PHE A 44 12.44 -1.57 1.72
N PHE A 45 12.13 -1.90 0.45
CA PHE A 45 11.79 -3.26 0.04
C PHE A 45 12.54 -3.68 -1.24
N PRO A 46 13.88 -3.80 -1.21
CA PRO A 46 14.65 -4.18 -2.40
C PRO A 46 14.27 -5.58 -2.93
N TYR A 47 13.82 -6.47 -2.05
CA TYR A 47 13.34 -7.81 -2.35
C TYR A 47 11.87 -7.98 -1.95
N PRO A 48 11.13 -8.93 -2.54
CA PRO A 48 9.77 -9.26 -2.11
C PRO A 48 9.73 -9.57 -0.61
N THR A 49 9.03 -8.74 0.15
CA THR A 49 9.04 -8.75 1.60
C THR A 49 7.61 -8.88 2.12
N ARG A 50 7.40 -9.73 3.13
CA ARG A 50 6.11 -9.84 3.80
C ARG A 50 5.84 -8.57 4.60
N ALA A 51 4.69 -7.93 4.37
CA ALA A 51 4.31 -6.70 5.04
C ALA A 51 2.80 -6.64 5.31
N PHE A 52 2.38 -5.69 6.13
CA PHE A 52 0.99 -5.35 6.37
C PHE A 52 0.72 -3.94 5.87
N VAL A 53 -0.35 -3.77 5.11
CA VAL A 53 -0.85 -2.43 4.75
C VAL A 53 -1.91 -2.05 5.76
N ASP A 54 -1.57 -1.11 6.65
CA ASP A 54 -2.50 -0.64 7.68
C ASP A 54 -3.61 0.20 7.06
N GLY A 55 -3.28 1.01 6.04
CA GLY A 55 -4.23 1.84 5.32
C GLY A 55 -3.60 3.07 4.68
N ALA A 56 -4.45 4.01 4.25
CA ALA A 56 -4.02 5.25 3.62
C ALA A 56 -4.66 6.49 4.28
N SER A 57 -3.93 7.61 4.29
CA SER A 57 -4.38 8.87 4.89
C SER A 57 -3.77 10.10 4.22
N THR A 58 -4.26 11.30 4.59
CA THR A 58 -3.62 12.60 4.32
C THR A 58 -2.90 13.17 5.55
N GLY A 59 -2.58 12.33 6.56
CA GLY A 59 -2.00 12.77 7.84
C GLY A 59 -2.98 12.85 9.01
N GLY A 60 -4.21 12.33 8.84
CA GLY A 60 -5.23 12.25 9.88
C GLY A 60 -5.84 10.85 9.99
N ILE A 61 -7.15 10.74 9.76
CA ILE A 61 -7.87 9.46 9.84
C ILE A 61 -7.31 8.46 8.81
N LEU A 62 -7.01 7.26 9.30
CA LEU A 62 -6.51 6.17 8.49
C LEU A 62 -7.68 5.39 7.88
N LYS A 63 -7.76 5.35 6.54
CA LYS A 63 -8.66 4.45 5.83
C LYS A 63 -8.05 3.05 5.81
N ILE A 64 -8.52 2.19 6.72
CA ILE A 64 -7.92 0.88 7.00
C ILE A 64 -7.91 -0.01 5.75
N GLY A 65 -6.79 -0.69 5.51
CA GLY A 65 -6.64 -1.66 4.42
C GLY A 65 -6.82 -1.08 3.02
N TRP A 66 -6.71 0.24 2.88
CA TRP A 66 -6.92 0.96 1.63
C TRP A 66 -5.62 1.49 1.05
N ILE A 67 -5.53 1.53 -0.29
CA ILE A 67 -4.53 2.28 -1.04
C ILE A 67 -5.29 3.24 -1.95
N GLY A 68 -4.99 4.54 -1.92
CA GLY A 68 -5.73 5.54 -2.68
C GLY A 68 -4.82 6.63 -3.25
N VAL A 69 -5.12 7.07 -4.47
CA VAL A 69 -4.42 8.14 -5.16
C VAL A 69 -4.52 9.44 -4.36
N GLY A 70 -3.42 10.15 -4.20
CA GLY A 70 -3.30 11.36 -3.38
C GLY A 70 -3.04 11.12 -1.89
N LEU A 71 -3.08 9.86 -1.43
CA LEU A 71 -2.86 9.51 -0.03
C LEU A 71 -1.46 8.92 0.21
N VAL A 72 -0.94 9.09 1.42
CA VAL A 72 0.20 8.31 1.89
C VAL A 72 -0.27 6.94 2.36
N VAL A 73 0.52 5.89 2.15
CA VAL A 73 0.22 4.52 2.59
C VAL A 73 1.08 4.18 3.80
N HIS A 74 0.46 3.65 4.84
CA HIS A 74 1.12 3.17 6.04
C HIS A 74 1.35 1.65 5.94
N ILE A 75 2.61 1.25 5.97
CA ILE A 75 3.06 -0.13 5.80
C ILE A 75 3.82 -0.55 7.06
N ARG A 76 3.54 -1.74 7.59
CA ARG A 76 4.34 -2.37 8.64
C ARG A 76 5.09 -3.57 8.10
N SER A 77 6.39 -3.64 8.37
CA SER A 77 7.24 -4.77 8.01
C SER A 77 8.36 -4.90 9.03
N ALA A 78 8.70 -6.13 9.44
CA ALA A 78 9.79 -6.42 10.37
C ALA A 78 9.81 -5.51 11.64
N GLY A 79 8.64 -5.21 12.20
CA GLY A 79 8.51 -4.34 13.38
C GLY A 79 8.65 -2.84 13.12
N GLN A 80 8.94 -2.42 11.89
CA GLN A 80 9.03 -1.01 11.48
C GLN A 80 7.76 -0.54 10.78
N ARG A 81 7.45 0.76 10.93
CA ARG A 81 6.38 1.44 10.20
C ARG A 81 6.99 2.36 9.15
N ILE A 82 6.60 2.15 7.90
CA ILE A 82 7.04 2.88 6.73
C ILE A 82 5.84 3.66 6.20
N ILE A 83 6.04 4.94 5.91
CA ILE A 83 5.01 5.81 5.33
C ILE A 83 5.50 6.21 3.95
N THR A 84 4.70 5.92 2.92
CA THR A 84 5.07 6.30 1.56
C THR A 84 4.87 7.79 1.33
N SER A 85 5.52 8.33 0.29
CA SER A 85 5.02 9.55 -0.35
C SER A 85 3.61 9.33 -0.94
N PRO A 86 2.85 10.39 -1.26
CA PRO A 86 1.51 10.24 -1.83
C PRO A 86 1.48 9.37 -3.08
N VAL A 87 0.47 8.50 -3.19
CA VAL A 87 0.21 7.67 -4.36
C VAL A 87 -0.19 8.58 -5.53
N ARG A 88 0.34 8.30 -6.71
CA ARG A 88 0.06 8.98 -7.98
C ARG A 88 -0.78 8.11 -8.92
N ALA A 89 -0.60 6.79 -8.88
CA ALA A 89 -1.36 5.82 -9.67
C ALA A 89 -1.31 4.44 -9.01
N ILE A 90 -2.29 3.58 -9.33
CA ILE A 90 -2.45 2.19 -8.84
C ILE A 90 -2.69 1.29 -10.03
#